data_AF-A0A381VP21-F1
#
_entry.id   AF-A0A381VP21-F1
#
_cell.length_a   1.000
_cell.length_b   1.000
_cell.length_c   1.000
_cell.angle_alpha   90.00
_cell.angle_beta   90.00
_cell.angle_gamma   90.00
#
_symmetry.space_group_name_H-M   'P 1'
#
loop_
_entity.id
_entity.type
_entity.pdbx_description
1 polymer ?
#
loop_
_entity_poly.entity_id
_entity_poly.type
_entity_poly.pdbx_seq_one_letter_code
_entity_poly.pdbx_strand_id
1 'polypeptide(L)' 'MRRKSTKIATPTLGAMTVIFRQRGFKRPKGCAGIYMKGFNDAKEKYKKKAKTIDGS' A
#
# COMPACT_ATOMS: atom_id res chain seq x y z
N MET A 1 10.92 6.07 23.94
CA MET A 1 10.47 4.74 23.47
C MET A 1 10.58 4.66 21.94
N ARG A 2 11.59 3.98 21.40
CA ARG A 2 11.74 3.77 19.95
C ARG A 2 10.80 2.63 19.56
N ARG A 3 9.74 2.88 18.79
CA ARG A 3 8.82 1.81 18.33
C ARG A 3 9.63 0.80 17.52
N LYS A 4 9.61 -0.47 17.93
CA LYS A 4 10.17 -1.57 17.12
C LYS A 4 9.36 -1.64 15.82
N SER A 5 10.03 -1.62 14.68
CA SER A 5 9.38 -1.83 13.38
C SER A 5 8.93 -3.29 13.31
N THR A 6 7.63 -3.54 13.37
CA THR A 6 7.06 -4.81 12.92
C THR A 6 7.14 -4.82 11.41
N LYS A 7 7.84 -5.80 10.84
CA LYS A 7 7.92 -6.01 9.39
C LYS A 7 6.53 -6.42 8.89
N ILE A 8 5.72 -5.46 8.50
CA ILE A 8 4.39 -5.68 7.93
C ILE A 8 4.56 -5.67 6.41
N ALA A 9 4.18 -6.75 5.74
CA ALA A 9 4.26 -6.87 4.28
C ALA A 9 3.26 -5.97 3.55
N THR A 10 2.15 -5.61 4.20
CA THR A 10 1.11 -4.74 3.63
C THR A 10 1.43 -3.26 3.87
N PRO A 11 1.45 -2.44 2.81
CA PRO A 11 1.60 -1.00 2.98
C PRO A 11 0.36 -0.43 3.70
N THR A 12 0.58 0.51 4.61
CA THR A 12 -0.49 1.26 5.27
C THR A 12 -0.40 2.73 4.91
N LEU A 13 -1.52 3.46 5.00
CA LEU A 13 -1.56 4.89 4.71
C LEU A 13 -0.53 5.67 5.56
N GLY A 14 -0.40 5.31 6.85
CA GLY A 14 0.56 5.91 7.76
C GLY A 14 2.01 5.63 7.35
N ALA A 15 2.35 4.38 7.05
CA ALA A 15 3.70 4.01 6.60
C ALA A 15 4.07 4.72 5.30
N MET A 16 3.16 4.75 4.32
CA MET A 16 3.40 5.43 3.05
C MET A 16 3.52 6.94 3.22
N THR A 17 2.73 7.54 4.12
CA THR A 17 2.83 8.98 4.43
C THR A 17 4.22 9.31 5.01
N VAL A 18 4.75 8.47 5.90
CA VAL A 18 6.10 8.66 6.46
C VAL A 18 7.16 8.58 5.37
N ILE A 19 7.07 7.58 4.48
CA ILE A 19 8.00 7.42 3.35
C ILE A 19 7.94 8.63 2.42
N PHE A 20 6.75 9.07 2.01
CA PHE A 20 6.62 10.23 1.12
C PHE A 20 7.06 11.53 1.79
N ARG A 21 6.88 11.68 3.10
CA ARG A 21 7.43 12.82 3.84
C ARG A 21 8.96 12.79 3.85
N GLN A 22 9.56 11.62 4.10
CA GLN A 22 11.03 11.46 4.07
C GLN A 22 11.62 11.74 2.69
N ARG A 23 10.87 11.44 1.62
CA ARG A 23 11.25 11.72 0.23
C ARG A 23 11.01 13.17 -0.20
N GLY A 24 10.46 14.03 0.66
CA GLY A 24 10.29 15.46 0.37
C GLY A 24 9.05 15.82 -0.45
N PHE A 25 8.02 14.95 -0.51
CA PHE A 25 6.79 15.28 -1.24
C PHE A 25 6.00 16.40 -0.53
N LYS A 26 5.51 17.38 -1.30
CA LYS A 26 4.75 18.56 -0.80
C LYS A 26 3.45 18.17 -0.08
N ARG A 27 2.78 17.10 -0.49
CA ARG A 27 1.51 16.61 0.12
C ARG A 27 1.58 15.10 0.38
N PRO A 28 2.35 14.66 1.39
CA PRO A 28 2.67 13.24 1.57
C PRO A 28 1.44 12.38 1.87
N LYS A 29 0.44 12.92 2.57
CA LYS A 29 -0.85 12.24 2.82
C LYS A 29 -1.66 12.02 1.54
N GLY A 30 -1.63 12.98 0.61
CA GLY A 30 -2.30 12.86 -0.69
C GLY A 30 -1.63 11.81 -1.58
N CYS A 31 -0.29 11.83 -1.65
CA CYS A 31 0.50 10.82 -2.37
C CYS A 31 0.28 9.41 -1.79
N ALA A 32 0.24 9.27 -0.46
CA ALA A 32 -0.09 8.02 0.20
C ALA A 32 -1.49 7.53 -0.16
N GLY A 33 -2.48 8.43 -0.26
CA GLY A 33 -3.83 8.08 -0.70
C GLY A 33 -3.87 7.50 -2.12
N ILE A 34 -3.19 8.14 -3.07
CA ILE A 34 -3.11 7.67 -4.46
C ILE A 34 -2.43 6.28 -4.52
N TYR A 35 -1.32 6.11 -3.78
CA TYR A 35 -0.64 4.83 -3.70
C TYR A 35 -1.54 3.71 -3.16
N MET A 36 -2.23 3.96 -2.04
CA MET A 36 -3.12 2.97 -1.42
C MET A 36 -4.31 2.62 -2.32
N LYS A 37 -4.83 3.59 -3.09
CA LYS A 37 -5.88 3.34 -4.09
C LYS A 37 -5.38 2.35 -5.15
N GLY A 38 -4.23 2.63 -5.78
CA GLY A 38 -3.65 1.74 -6.80
C GLY A 38 -3.31 0.35 -6.24
N PHE A 39 -2.84 0.28 -5.00
CA PHE A 39 -2.58 -0.99 -4.31
C PHE A 39 -3.86 -1.83 -4.13
N ASN A 40 -4.96 -1.21 -3.70
CA ASN A 40 -6.24 -1.89 -3.52
C ASN A 40 -6.85 -2.33 -4.86
N ASP A 41 -6.81 -1.45 -5.87
CA ASP A 41 -7.31 -1.77 -7.21
C ASP A 41 -6.55 -2.97 -7.81
N ALA A 42 -5.22 -2.97 -7.66
CA ALA A 42 -4.38 -4.09 -8.07
C ALA A 42 -4.72 -5.37 -7.29
N LYS A 43 -4.86 -5.26 -5.96
CA LYS A 43 -5.22 -6.40 -5.10
C LYS A 43 -6.52 -7.06 -5.54
N GLU A 44 -7.55 -6.28 -5.85
CA GLU A 44 -8.82 -6.79 -6.38
C GLU A 44 -8.67 -7.44 -7.76
N LYS A 45 -7.91 -6.81 -8.67
CA LYS A 45 -7.65 -7.32 -10.02
C LYS A 45 -6.92 -8.67 -10.01
N TYR A 46 -5.87 -8.82 -9.21
CA TYR A 46 -5.10 -10.06 -9.11
C TYR A 46 -5.82 -11.14 -8.30
N LYS A 47 -6.64 -10.77 -7.31
CA LYS A 47 -7.50 -11.71 -6.58
C LYS A 47 -8.54 -12.36 -7.51
N LYS A 48 -9.08 -11.62 -8.48
CA LYS A 48 -9.97 -12.17 -9.52
C LYS A 48 -9.25 -13.15 -10.46
N LYS A 49 -8.01 -12.85 -10.87
CA LYS A 49 -7.21 -13.76 -11.71
C LYS A 49 -6.88 -15.10 -11.03
N ALA A 50 -6.69 -15.11 -9.72
CA ALA A 50 -6.46 -16.35 -8.97
C ALA A 50 -7.69 -17.28 -8.97
N LYS A 51 -8.92 -16.74 -9.03
CA LYS A 51 -10.14 -17.56 -9.06
C LYS A 51 -10.47 -18.15 -10.43
N THR A 52 -9.96 -17.57 -11.52
CA THR A 52 -10.25 -18.04 -12.89
C THR A 52 -9.37 -19.20 -13.34
N ILE A 53 -8.30 -19.53 -12.61
CA ILE A 53 -7.37 -20.62 -12.97
C ILE A 53 -7.76 -21.94 -12.26
N ASP A 54 -8.53 -21.87 -11.17
CA ASP A 54 -8.99 -23.03 -10.38
C ASP A 54 -10.40 -23.54 -10.76
N GLY A 55 -10.97 -23.01 -11.85
CA GLY A 55 -12.25 -23.47 -12.40
C GLY A 55 -12.05 -24.13 -13.76
N SER A 56 -11.42 -25.32 -13.77
CA SER A 56 -11.41 -26.26 -14.89
C SER A 56 -12.30 -27.46 -14.56
#